data_AF-A0A924EKD0-F1
#
_entry.id   AF-A0A924EKD0-F1
#
_cell.length_a   1.000
_cell.length_b   1.000
_cell.length_c   1.000
_cell.angle_alpha   90.00
_cell.angle_beta   90.00
_cell.angle_gamma   90.00
#
_symmetry.space_group_name_H-M   'P 1'
#
loop_
_entity.id
_entity.type
_entity.pdbx_description
1 polymer ?
#
loop_
_entity_poly.entity_id
_entity_poly.type
_entity_poly.pdbx_seq_one_letter_code
_entity_poly.pdbx_strand_id
1 'polypeptide(L)'
;MNILKNIIKVLAPFLKQLGFSKKGNNFYLEVDKNFGVVNFQKSRDSTQEVALFTINFGIYANVLGRFEYRSNGSDKPGVTECQWQSRVGHFMPGSPDYWWKINISDNLSGITNDISEIFKGIIMPELKRRLSDEGLIQCWLSDCYAGTTEVGRFKCLSTLLKIKGDFNTLDEVVETFMQQSKGKPNAILGVEHLKDIGYIK
;
A
#
# COMPACT_ATOMS: atom_id res chain seq x y z
N MET A 1 14.97 6.06 -26.42
CA MET A 1 13.71 5.33 -26.09
C MET A 1 13.61 5.20 -24.58
N ASN A 2 12.44 5.35 -23.96
CA ASN A 2 12.30 5.16 -22.50
C ASN A 2 11.69 3.77 -22.23
N ILE A 3 12.54 2.80 -21.84
CA ILE A 3 12.20 1.38 -21.70
C ILE A 3 11.01 1.19 -20.73
N LEU A 4 11.04 1.83 -19.56
CA LEU A 4 9.95 1.73 -18.57
C LEU A 4 8.62 2.27 -19.11
N LYS A 5 8.65 3.40 -19.84
CA LYS A 5 7.42 3.94 -20.47
C LYS A 5 6.82 2.96 -21.48
N ASN A 6 7.65 2.23 -22.22
CA ASN A 6 7.17 1.20 -23.16
C ASN A 6 6.56 0.00 -22.43
N ILE A 7 7.20 -0.49 -21.37
CA ILE A 7 6.65 -1.57 -20.53
C ILE A 7 5.27 -1.18 -19.98
N ILE A 8 5.18 0.02 -19.38
CA ILE A 8 3.91 0.55 -18.85
C ILE A 8 2.86 0.68 -19.95
N LYS A 9 3.26 1.10 -21.16
CA LYS A 9 2.34 1.22 -22.31
C LYS A 9 1.78 -0.14 -22.73
N VAL A 10 2.61 -1.19 -22.74
CA VAL A 10 2.19 -2.56 -23.09
C VAL A 10 1.30 -3.16 -21.99
N LEU A 11 1.59 -2.91 -20.72
CA LEU A 11 0.80 -3.42 -19.59
C LEU A 11 -0.53 -2.68 -19.40
N ALA A 12 -0.63 -1.41 -19.81
CA ALA A 12 -1.80 -0.58 -19.53
C ALA A 12 -3.15 -1.18 -19.99
N PRO A 13 -3.29 -1.79 -21.18
CA PRO A 13 -4.52 -2.47 -21.58
C PRO A 13 -4.91 -3.63 -20.66
N PHE A 14 -3.94 -4.46 -20.27
CA PHE A 14 -4.14 -5.56 -19.34
C PHE A 14 -4.58 -5.04 -17.96
N LEU A 15 -3.89 -4.03 -17.42
CA LEU A 15 -4.27 -3.43 -16.14
C LEU A 15 -5.64 -2.75 -16.20
N LYS A 16 -6.02 -2.17 -17.35
CA LYS A 16 -7.37 -1.64 -17.55
C LYS A 16 -8.43 -2.74 -17.49
N GLN A 17 -8.17 -3.92 -18.06
CA GLN A 17 -9.08 -5.07 -17.96
C GLN A 17 -9.25 -5.56 -16.51
N LEU A 18 -8.23 -5.39 -15.66
CA LEU A 18 -8.31 -5.64 -14.23
C LEU A 18 -9.02 -4.53 -13.43
N GLY A 19 -9.51 -3.47 -14.09
CA GLY A 19 -10.24 -2.37 -13.47
C GLY A 19 -9.39 -1.15 -13.09
N PHE A 20 -8.08 -1.14 -13.40
CA PHE A 20 -7.24 0.01 -13.07
C PHE A 20 -7.47 1.19 -14.01
N SER A 21 -7.49 2.39 -13.44
CA SER A 21 -7.28 3.66 -14.15
C SER A 21 -5.82 4.11 -14.01
N LYS A 22 -5.28 4.86 -14.99
CA LYS A 22 -3.86 5.25 -15.04
C LYS A 22 -3.65 6.75 -14.87
N LYS A 23 -2.63 7.16 -14.10
CA LYS A 23 -2.10 8.54 -14.02
C LYS A 23 -0.57 8.50 -13.88
N GLY A 24 0.15 8.91 -14.92
CA GLY A 24 1.62 8.81 -14.94
C GLY A 24 2.09 7.36 -14.83
N ASN A 25 2.90 7.06 -13.80
CA ASN A 25 3.35 5.71 -13.45
C ASN A 25 2.46 5.01 -12.41
N ASN A 26 1.38 5.66 -11.97
CA ASN A 26 0.42 5.12 -11.02
C ASN A 26 -0.78 4.50 -11.73
N PHE A 27 -1.27 3.41 -11.15
CA PHE A 27 -2.49 2.72 -11.51
C PHE A 27 -3.38 2.63 -10.27
N TYR A 28 -4.68 2.84 -10.45
CA TYR A 28 -5.65 2.96 -9.37
C TYR A 28 -6.84 2.04 -9.58
N LEU A 29 -7.10 1.20 -8.61
CA LEU A 29 -8.33 0.44 -8.47
C LEU A 29 -9.14 1.10 -7.35
N GLU A 30 -10.39 1.47 -7.60
CA GLU A 30 -11.24 2.16 -6.63
C GLU A 30 -12.41 1.26 -6.22
N VAL A 31 -12.64 1.11 -4.92
CA VAL A 31 -13.77 0.39 -4.33
C VAL A 31 -14.23 1.17 -3.12
N ASP A 32 -15.52 1.55 -3.07
CA ASP A 32 -16.13 2.28 -1.95
C ASP A 32 -15.32 3.51 -1.48
N LYS A 33 -14.75 4.24 -2.45
CA LYS A 33 -13.85 5.41 -2.27
C LYS A 33 -12.45 5.10 -1.74
N ASN A 34 -12.14 3.85 -1.40
CA ASN A 34 -10.79 3.41 -1.07
C ASN A 34 -10.01 3.14 -2.37
N PHE A 35 -8.70 3.33 -2.34
CA PHE A 35 -7.83 3.12 -3.50
C PHE A 35 -6.82 2.01 -3.28
N GLY A 36 -6.79 1.05 -4.20
CA GLY A 36 -5.63 0.22 -4.45
C GLY A 36 -4.72 0.95 -5.42
N VAL A 37 -3.52 1.32 -4.97
CA VAL A 37 -2.54 2.07 -5.76
C VAL A 37 -1.40 1.14 -6.15
N VAL A 38 -1.00 1.18 -7.42
CA VAL A 38 0.20 0.50 -7.92
C VAL A 38 1.09 1.52 -8.62
N ASN A 39 2.36 1.60 -8.25
CA ASN A 39 3.33 2.53 -8.80
C ASN A 39 4.54 1.79 -9.37
N PHE A 40 4.86 2.09 -10.63
CA PHE A 40 6.12 1.68 -11.24
C PHE A 40 7.21 2.69 -10.91
N GLN A 41 8.01 2.38 -9.88
CA GLN A 41 9.07 3.25 -9.38
C GLN A 41 10.35 3.03 -10.19
N LYS A 42 10.76 4.06 -10.92
CA LYS A 42 12.04 4.09 -11.62
C LYS A 42 13.19 4.38 -10.65
N SER A 43 14.28 3.63 -10.73
CA SER A 43 15.53 3.96 -10.03
C SER A 43 16.20 5.17 -10.68
N ARG A 44 16.89 5.96 -9.84
CA ARG A 44 17.79 7.04 -10.28
C ARG A 44 18.99 6.52 -11.08
N ASP A 45 19.35 5.25 -10.90
CA ASP A 45 20.48 4.59 -11.58
C ASP A 45 20.15 4.09 -12.98
N SER A 46 18.91 4.29 -13.44
CA SER A 46 18.54 3.95 -14.81
C SER A 46 19.25 4.85 -15.82
N THR A 47 19.74 4.27 -16.90
CA THR A 47 20.36 4.99 -18.02
C THR A 47 19.39 5.05 -19.23
N GLN A 48 19.90 5.47 -20.39
CA GLN A 48 19.14 5.40 -21.64
C GLN A 48 19.03 3.96 -22.18
N GLU A 49 20.01 3.11 -21.85
CA GLU A 49 20.12 1.74 -22.33
C GLU A 49 19.57 0.72 -21.33
N VAL A 50 19.51 1.10 -20.05
CA VAL A 50 19.08 0.22 -18.95
C VAL A 50 18.01 0.90 -18.11
N ALA A 51 16.84 0.29 -18.00
CA ALA A 51 15.84 0.64 -17.01
C ALA A 51 15.99 -0.24 -15.76
N LEU A 52 16.10 0.42 -14.62
CA LEU A 52 16.04 -0.19 -13.29
C LEU A 52 14.74 0.28 -12.64
N PHE A 53 13.85 -0.64 -12.27
CA PHE A 53 12.59 -0.27 -11.62
C PHE A 53 12.07 -1.37 -10.69
N THR A 54 11.17 -0.99 -9.80
CA THR A 54 10.38 -1.90 -8.97
C THR A 54 8.90 -1.52 -9.02
N ILE A 55 8.03 -2.35 -8.44
CA ILE A 55 6.61 -2.07 -8.31
C ILE A 55 6.30 -1.94 -6.82
N ASN A 56 5.87 -0.74 -6.43
CA ASN A 56 5.24 -0.51 -5.14
C ASN A 56 3.74 -0.63 -5.30
N PHE A 57 3.04 -1.09 -4.26
CA PHE A 57 1.59 -1.07 -4.23
C PHE A 57 1.08 -0.91 -2.80
N GLY A 58 -0.14 -0.40 -2.66
CA GLY A 58 -0.70 -0.09 -1.36
C GLY A 58 -2.22 0.14 -1.38
N ILE A 59 -2.80 0.21 -0.18
CA ILE A 59 -4.19 0.57 0.06
C ILE A 59 -4.23 1.92 0.75
N TYR A 60 -4.97 2.84 0.14
CA TYR A 60 -5.37 4.09 0.75
C TYR A 60 -6.82 3.98 1.19
N ALA A 61 -7.04 3.97 2.51
CA ALA A 61 -8.37 4.09 3.07
C ALA A 61 -8.75 5.56 3.12
N ASN A 62 -9.76 5.96 2.36
CA ASN A 62 -10.16 7.35 2.26
C ASN A 62 -10.67 7.89 3.60
N VAL A 63 -11.24 7.04 4.45
CA VAL A 63 -11.59 7.42 5.81
C VAL A 63 -10.34 7.84 6.60
N LEU A 64 -9.25 7.07 6.56
CA LEU A 64 -8.00 7.38 7.26
C LEU A 64 -7.30 8.60 6.63
N GLY A 65 -7.30 8.70 5.31
CA GLY A 65 -6.70 9.83 4.61
C GLY A 65 -7.33 11.19 4.95
N ARG A 66 -8.64 11.22 5.27
CA ARG A 66 -9.30 12.43 5.79
C ARG A 66 -8.81 12.81 7.18
N PHE A 67 -8.52 11.84 8.05
CA PHE A 67 -7.98 12.08 9.39
C PHE A 67 -6.52 12.53 9.34
N GLU A 68 -5.68 11.84 8.57
CA GLU A 68 -4.22 12.07 8.57
C GLU A 68 -3.81 13.29 7.75
N TYR A 69 -4.38 13.44 6.55
CA TYR A 69 -3.91 14.44 5.57
C TYR A 69 -4.89 15.59 5.38
N ARG A 70 -6.02 15.59 6.10
CA ARG A 70 -7.16 16.50 5.83
C ARG A 70 -7.54 16.49 4.35
N SER A 71 -7.37 15.33 3.70
CA SER A 71 -7.70 15.16 2.29
C SER A 71 -9.16 15.51 2.08
N ASN A 72 -9.43 16.30 1.04
CA ASN A 72 -10.80 16.58 0.61
C ASN A 72 -11.41 15.40 -0.19
N GLY A 73 -10.64 14.32 -0.39
CA GLY A 73 -11.05 13.12 -1.12
C GLY A 73 -11.12 13.29 -2.64
N SER A 74 -10.71 14.43 -3.20
CA SER A 74 -10.76 14.66 -4.66
C SER A 74 -9.52 14.20 -5.40
N ASP A 75 -8.38 14.10 -4.71
CA ASP A 75 -7.10 13.73 -5.32
C ASP A 75 -6.77 12.25 -5.15
N LYS A 76 -6.30 11.64 -6.24
CA LYS A 76 -5.78 10.27 -6.22
C LYS A 76 -4.44 10.23 -5.49
N PRO A 77 -4.29 9.41 -4.43
CA PRO A 77 -3.08 9.37 -3.63
C PRO A 77 -1.87 8.80 -4.39
N GLY A 78 -0.67 9.15 -3.97
CA GLY A 78 0.53 8.39 -4.27
C GLY A 78 0.60 7.12 -3.43
N VAL A 79 1.40 6.14 -3.88
CA VAL A 79 1.59 4.90 -3.10
C VAL A 79 2.18 5.19 -1.71
N THR A 80 3.02 6.23 -1.58
CA THR A 80 3.65 6.64 -0.32
C THR A 80 2.67 7.24 0.69
N GLU A 81 1.48 7.64 0.24
CA GLU A 81 0.40 8.17 1.08
C GLU A 81 -0.57 7.05 1.53
N CYS A 82 -0.37 5.81 1.06
CA CYS A 82 -1.18 4.66 1.47
C CYS A 82 -0.84 4.23 2.90
N GLN A 83 -1.88 3.95 3.70
CA GLN A 83 -1.73 3.48 5.08
C GLN A 83 -1.16 2.06 5.15
N TRP A 84 -1.43 1.25 4.13
CA TRP A 84 -0.75 -0.03 3.92
C TRP A 84 -0.03 0.03 2.59
N GLN A 85 1.27 -0.27 2.55
CA GLN A 85 2.02 -0.36 1.30
C GLN A 85 3.17 -1.36 1.38
N SER A 86 3.63 -1.81 0.21
CA SER A 86 4.80 -2.66 0.09
C SER A 86 5.45 -2.54 -1.29
N ARG A 87 6.69 -3.03 -1.38
CA ARG A 87 7.27 -3.45 -2.65
C ARG A 87 6.85 -4.86 -2.96
N VAL A 88 6.60 -5.13 -4.24
CA VAL A 88 6.25 -6.47 -4.73
C VAL A 88 7.29 -7.53 -4.36
N GLY A 89 8.58 -7.15 -4.27
CA GLY A 89 9.65 -8.03 -3.83
C GLY A 89 9.35 -8.72 -2.49
N HIS A 90 8.69 -8.04 -1.55
CA HIS A 90 8.35 -8.61 -0.25
C HIS A 90 7.52 -9.90 -0.35
N PHE A 91 6.78 -10.06 -1.45
CA PHE A 91 5.92 -11.21 -1.72
C PHE A 91 6.49 -12.17 -2.78
N MET A 92 7.65 -11.83 -3.36
CA MET A 92 8.30 -12.68 -4.35
C MET A 92 9.25 -13.68 -3.67
N PRO A 93 9.33 -14.93 -4.17
CA PRO A 93 10.27 -15.91 -3.65
C PRO A 93 11.72 -15.42 -3.74
N GLY A 94 12.46 -15.53 -2.63
CA GLY A 94 13.92 -15.34 -2.62
C GLY A 94 14.44 -13.90 -2.73
N SER A 95 13.58 -12.87 -2.78
CA SER A 95 14.06 -11.47 -2.84
C SER A 95 13.06 -10.47 -2.28
N PRO A 96 13.17 -10.07 -0.98
CA PRO A 96 12.24 -9.11 -0.37
C PRO A 96 12.32 -7.70 -0.98
N ASP A 97 13.35 -7.41 -1.78
CA ASP A 97 13.49 -6.16 -2.54
C ASP A 97 13.90 -6.45 -3.99
N TYR A 98 12.91 -6.79 -4.81
CA TYR A 98 13.11 -7.14 -6.21
C TYR A 98 13.12 -5.90 -7.11
N TRP A 99 14.16 -5.79 -7.94
CA TRP A 99 14.31 -4.76 -8.96
C TRP A 99 14.52 -5.40 -10.33
N TRP A 100 13.66 -5.05 -11.28
CA TRP A 100 13.90 -5.39 -12.67
C TRP A 100 15.04 -4.54 -13.22
N LYS A 101 16.00 -5.19 -13.86
CA LYS A 101 17.04 -4.56 -14.67
C LYS A 101 16.84 -4.98 -16.12
N ILE A 102 16.51 -4.01 -16.98
CA ILE A 102 16.07 -4.29 -18.35
C ILE A 102 16.90 -3.45 -19.31
N ASN A 103 17.62 -4.12 -20.19
CA ASN A 103 18.39 -3.51 -21.26
C ASN A 103 17.52 -3.27 -22.49
N ILE A 104 17.94 -2.34 -23.34
CA ILE A 104 17.23 -1.98 -24.58
C ILE A 104 17.08 -3.16 -25.56
N SER A 105 17.97 -4.14 -25.49
CA SER A 105 17.98 -5.37 -26.31
C SER A 105 17.12 -6.49 -25.73
N ASP A 106 16.60 -6.36 -24.51
CA ASP A 106 15.89 -7.44 -23.85
C ASP A 106 14.51 -7.69 -24.49
N ASN A 107 14.05 -8.94 -24.41
CA ASN A 107 12.72 -9.32 -24.90
C ASN A 107 11.61 -8.75 -24.00
N LEU A 108 11.10 -7.57 -24.35
CA LEU A 108 10.03 -6.90 -23.61
C LEU A 108 8.77 -7.74 -23.46
N SER A 109 8.45 -8.65 -24.40
CA SER A 109 7.25 -9.48 -24.31
C SER A 109 7.28 -10.45 -23.12
N GLY A 110 8.43 -11.11 -22.92
CA GLY A 110 8.64 -12.02 -21.78
C GLY A 110 8.51 -11.28 -20.45
N ILE A 111 9.19 -10.13 -20.34
CA ILE A 111 9.11 -9.24 -19.17
C ILE A 111 7.66 -8.83 -18.87
N THR A 112 6.90 -8.40 -19.88
CA THR A 112 5.51 -7.97 -19.66
C THR A 112 4.59 -9.13 -19.31
N ASN A 113 4.87 -10.34 -19.79
CA ASN A 113 4.14 -11.54 -19.38
C ASN A 113 4.45 -11.87 -17.92
N ASP A 114 5.72 -11.87 -17.51
CA ASP A 114 6.13 -12.12 -16.13
C ASP A 114 5.49 -11.12 -15.16
N ILE A 115 5.49 -9.83 -15.51
CA ILE A 115 4.82 -8.79 -14.72
C ILE A 115 3.30 -9.05 -14.68
N SER A 116 2.68 -9.46 -15.79
CA SER A 116 1.25 -9.77 -15.81
C SER A 116 0.90 -10.93 -14.89
N GLU A 117 1.73 -11.97 -14.84
CA GLU A 117 1.56 -13.09 -13.90
C GLU A 117 1.78 -12.67 -12.45
N ILE A 118 2.74 -11.79 -12.16
CA ILE A 118 2.91 -11.18 -10.83
C ILE A 118 1.67 -10.38 -10.42
N PHE A 119 1.05 -9.66 -11.35
CA PHE A 119 -0.21 -8.97 -11.07
C PHE A 119 -1.32 -9.95 -10.70
N LYS A 120 -1.49 -11.05 -11.45
CA LYS A 120 -2.53 -12.04 -11.19
C LYS A 120 -2.29 -12.84 -9.90
N GLY A 121 -1.05 -13.24 -9.67
CA GLY A 121 -0.68 -14.16 -8.59
C GLY A 121 -0.34 -13.48 -7.26
N ILE A 122 0.10 -12.22 -7.28
CA ILE A 122 0.58 -11.51 -6.08
C ILE A 122 -0.21 -10.22 -5.85
N ILE A 123 -0.11 -9.25 -6.76
CA ILE A 123 -0.59 -7.88 -6.50
C ILE A 123 -2.12 -7.88 -6.34
N MET A 124 -2.86 -8.51 -7.26
CA MET A 124 -4.32 -8.52 -7.21
C MET A 124 -4.89 -9.24 -5.98
N PRO A 125 -4.41 -10.44 -5.60
CA PRO A 125 -4.83 -11.07 -4.34
C PRO A 125 -4.57 -10.19 -3.12
N GLU A 126 -3.38 -9.59 -3.03
CA GLU A 126 -3.02 -8.76 -1.87
C GLU A 126 -3.83 -7.45 -1.80
N LEU A 127 -4.15 -6.84 -2.95
CA LEU A 127 -5.06 -5.70 -3.02
C LEU A 127 -6.48 -6.11 -2.62
N LYS A 128 -7.05 -7.16 -3.23
CA LYS A 128 -8.42 -7.62 -2.94
C LYS A 128 -8.64 -7.97 -1.48
N ARG A 129 -7.63 -8.54 -0.82
CA ARG A 129 -7.69 -8.90 0.60
C ARG A 129 -7.81 -7.69 1.53
N ARG A 130 -7.34 -6.52 1.08
CA ARG A 130 -7.20 -5.32 1.94
C ARG A 130 -7.94 -4.09 1.44
N LEU A 131 -8.51 -4.10 0.23
CA LEU A 131 -9.16 -2.94 -0.37
C LEU A 131 -10.58 -2.71 0.21
N SER A 132 -10.67 -2.67 1.53
CA SER A 132 -11.83 -2.27 2.32
C SER A 132 -11.37 -1.92 3.74
N ASP A 133 -12.19 -1.19 4.48
CA ASP A 133 -11.89 -0.86 5.87
C ASP A 133 -11.81 -2.14 6.72
N GLU A 134 -12.75 -3.08 6.52
CA GLU A 134 -12.72 -4.42 7.15
C GLU A 134 -11.46 -5.21 6.78
N GLY A 135 -11.03 -5.18 5.51
CA GLY A 135 -9.85 -5.91 5.05
C GLY A 135 -8.56 -5.39 5.69
N LEU A 136 -8.47 -4.07 5.90
CA LEU A 136 -7.37 -3.46 6.65
C LEU A 136 -7.41 -3.80 8.14
N ILE A 137 -8.58 -3.71 8.79
CA ILE A 137 -8.76 -4.12 10.19
C ILE A 137 -8.30 -5.57 10.37
N GLN A 138 -8.78 -6.48 9.53
CA GLN A 138 -8.42 -7.89 9.58
C GLN A 138 -6.91 -8.10 9.36
N CYS A 139 -6.26 -7.37 8.44
CA CYS A 139 -4.82 -7.54 8.29
C CYS A 139 -4.03 -7.05 9.51
N TRP A 140 -4.42 -5.92 10.10
CA TRP A 140 -3.69 -5.38 11.24
C TRP A 140 -3.95 -6.12 12.55
N LEU A 141 -5.10 -6.80 12.69
CA LEU A 141 -5.38 -7.70 13.82
C LEU A 141 -4.67 -9.06 13.71
N SER A 142 -4.51 -9.59 12.50
CA SER A 142 -3.92 -10.93 12.28
C SER A 142 -2.39 -10.97 12.26
N ASP A 143 -1.72 -9.87 12.59
CA ASP A 143 -0.25 -9.72 12.51
C ASP A 143 0.35 -10.10 11.14
N CYS A 144 -0.42 -10.04 10.04
CA CYS A 144 0.17 -10.10 8.70
C CYS A 144 1.10 -8.93 8.45
N TYR A 145 1.95 -9.04 7.41
CA TYR A 145 2.79 -7.95 6.95
C TYR A 145 2.01 -6.62 6.93
N ALA A 146 2.35 -5.75 7.89
CA ALA A 146 1.53 -4.60 8.25
C ALA A 146 1.59 -3.48 7.22
N GLY A 147 2.59 -3.49 6.33
CA GLY A 147 2.78 -2.48 5.29
C GLY A 147 2.99 -1.06 5.82
N THR A 148 3.28 -0.92 7.12
CA THR A 148 3.51 0.33 7.84
C THR A 148 4.27 0.04 9.14
N THR A 149 4.63 1.07 9.90
CA THR A 149 5.31 0.93 11.20
C THR A 149 4.35 0.43 12.28
N GLU A 150 4.87 -0.04 13.41
CA GLU A 150 4.05 -0.47 14.56
C GLU A 150 3.10 0.65 15.03
N VAL A 151 3.61 1.89 15.13
CA VAL A 151 2.80 3.07 15.48
C VAL A 151 1.80 3.40 14.39
N GLY A 152 2.22 3.36 13.11
CA GLY A 152 1.32 3.61 11.98
C GLY A 152 0.14 2.64 11.96
N ARG A 153 0.43 1.35 12.20
CA ARG A 153 -0.58 0.29 12.36
C ARG A 153 -1.53 0.62 13.50
N PHE A 154 -1.00 0.95 14.68
CA PHE A 154 -1.82 1.29 15.84
C PHE A 154 -2.76 2.47 15.54
N LYS A 155 -2.23 3.54 14.94
CA LYS A 155 -3.01 4.74 14.60
C LYS A 155 -4.15 4.41 13.61
N CYS A 156 -3.83 3.68 12.55
CA CYS A 156 -4.81 3.31 11.54
C CYS A 156 -5.89 2.38 12.11
N LEU A 157 -5.48 1.31 12.79
CA LEU A 157 -6.39 0.29 13.33
C LEU A 157 -7.32 0.88 14.39
N SER A 158 -6.79 1.63 15.36
CA SER A 158 -7.62 2.26 16.41
C SER A 158 -8.62 3.26 15.83
N THR A 159 -8.24 4.01 14.79
CA THR A 159 -9.14 4.93 14.09
C THR A 159 -10.27 4.18 13.39
N LEU A 160 -9.96 3.12 12.65
CA LEU A 160 -10.97 2.32 11.96
C LEU A 160 -11.94 1.65 12.95
N LEU A 161 -11.43 1.04 14.02
CA LEU A 161 -12.26 0.41 15.06
C LEU A 161 -13.19 1.41 15.73
N LYS A 162 -12.68 2.61 16.07
CA LYS A 162 -13.49 3.69 16.62
C LYS A 162 -14.62 4.11 15.68
N ILE A 163 -14.32 4.31 14.39
CA ILE A 163 -15.32 4.73 13.40
C ILE A 163 -16.38 3.65 13.19
N LYS A 164 -15.98 2.37 13.24
CA LYS A 164 -16.88 1.23 13.16
C LYS A 164 -17.75 1.05 14.42
N GLY A 165 -17.34 1.64 15.54
CA GLY A 165 -17.99 1.48 16.84
C GLY A 165 -17.64 0.16 17.54
N ASP A 166 -16.54 -0.49 17.15
CA ASP A 166 -16.06 -1.72 17.79
C ASP A 166 -15.15 -1.38 18.97
N PHE A 167 -15.77 -0.89 20.05
CA PHE A 167 -15.06 -0.40 21.23
C PHE A 167 -14.38 -1.51 22.02
N ASN A 168 -14.94 -2.74 22.02
CA ASN A 168 -14.33 -3.86 22.71
C ASN A 168 -12.95 -4.21 22.11
N THR A 169 -12.89 -4.39 20.78
CA THR A 169 -11.61 -4.67 20.11
C THR A 169 -10.69 -3.45 20.15
N LEU A 170 -11.22 -2.23 20.12
CA LEU A 170 -10.42 -1.02 20.29
C LEU A 170 -9.70 -1.00 21.65
N ASP A 171 -10.41 -1.29 22.73
CA ASP A 171 -9.85 -1.30 24.08
C ASP A 171 -8.72 -2.33 24.20
N GLU A 172 -8.92 -3.54 23.67
CA GLU A 172 -7.90 -4.60 23.63
C GLU A 172 -6.64 -4.17 22.85
N VAL A 173 -6.81 -3.54 21.68
CA VAL A 173 -5.71 -3.03 20.85
C VAL A 173 -4.95 -1.93 21.59
N VAL A 174 -5.66 -1.01 22.26
CA VAL A 174 -5.06 0.07 23.04
C VAL A 174 -4.27 -0.47 24.22
N GLU A 175 -4.84 -1.36 25.02
CA GLU A 175 -4.15 -1.98 26.16
C GLU A 175 -2.87 -2.70 25.71
N THR A 176 -2.99 -3.54 24.68
CA THR A 176 -1.87 -4.31 24.12
C THR A 176 -0.75 -3.38 23.66
N PHE A 177 -1.07 -2.36 22.86
CA PHE A 177 -0.06 -1.42 22.35
C PHE A 177 0.60 -0.64 23.49
N MET A 178 -0.18 -0.15 24.46
CA MET A 178 0.36 0.63 25.59
C MET A 178 1.26 -0.22 26.50
N GLN A 179 0.94 -1.50 26.67
CA GLN A 179 1.80 -2.44 27.40
C GLN A 179 3.11 -2.70 26.65
N GLN A 180 3.05 -2.99 25.34
CA GLN A 180 4.22 -3.30 24.51
C GLN A 180 5.15 -2.09 24.27
N SER A 181 4.58 -0.89 24.29
CA SER A 181 5.30 0.37 24.06
C SER A 181 5.80 1.05 25.33
N LYS A 182 5.55 0.47 26.52
CA LYS A 182 5.95 1.05 27.81
C LYS A 182 7.44 1.41 27.84
N GLY A 183 7.73 2.67 28.15
CA GLY A 183 9.10 3.21 28.19
C GLY A 183 9.72 3.52 26.83
N LYS A 184 8.99 3.36 25.73
CA LYS A 184 9.44 3.68 24.36
C LYS A 184 8.78 4.97 23.86
N PRO A 185 9.40 5.69 22.90
CA PRO A 185 8.78 6.87 22.27
C PRO A 185 7.40 6.60 21.67
N ASN A 186 7.16 5.38 21.21
CA ASN A 186 5.89 4.94 20.63
C ASN A 186 4.70 5.12 21.59
N ALA A 187 4.90 5.02 22.91
CA ALA A 187 3.83 5.21 23.88
C ALA A 187 3.31 6.66 23.89
N ILE A 188 4.20 7.65 23.73
CA ILE A 188 3.83 9.07 23.68
C ILE A 188 2.99 9.33 22.43
N LEU A 189 3.46 8.84 21.28
CA LEU A 189 2.74 8.97 20.00
C LEU A 189 1.37 8.28 20.03
N GLY A 190 1.26 7.17 20.76
CA GLY A 190 -0.01 6.47 20.96
C GLY A 190 -0.99 7.28 21.81
N VAL A 191 -0.53 7.87 22.91
CA VAL A 191 -1.36 8.73 23.78
C VAL A 191 -1.85 9.97 23.06
N GLU A 192 -0.98 10.63 22.29
CA GLU A 192 -1.35 11.79 21.47
C GLU A 192 -2.43 11.42 20.46
N HIS A 193 -2.23 10.31 19.73
CA HIS A 193 -3.21 9.81 18.78
C HIS A 193 -4.57 9.49 19.42
N LEU A 194 -4.58 8.83 20.58
CA LEU A 194 -5.83 8.49 21.28
C LEU A 194 -6.61 9.75 21.67
N LYS A 195 -5.92 10.84 22.04
CA LYS A 195 -6.56 12.14 22.27
C LYS A 195 -7.13 12.71 20.98
N ASP A 196 -6.38 12.66 19.88
CA ASP A 196 -6.81 13.18 18.57
C ASP A 196 -8.08 12.49 18.06
N ILE A 197 -8.15 11.17 18.23
CA ILE A 197 -9.37 10.43 17.87
C ILE A 197 -10.45 10.53 18.94
N GLY A 198 -10.22 11.19 20.07
CA GLY A 198 -11.19 11.35 21.17
C GLY A 198 -11.53 10.05 21.89
N TYR A 199 -10.58 9.13 22.01
CA TYR A 199 -10.74 7.91 22.79
C TYR A 199 -10.74 8.25 24.28
N ILE A 200 -11.79 7.82 24.99
CA ILE A 200 -11.97 8.01 26.43
C ILE A 200 -12.16 6.61 26.99
N LYS A 201 -11.35 6.25 27.96
CA LYS A 201 -11.48 5.01 28.73
C LYS A 201 -12.09 5.31 30.09
#